data_AF-A0A952E7Y4-F1
#
_entry.id   AF-A0A952E7Y4-F1
#
_cell.length_a   1.000
_cell.length_b   1.000
_cell.length_c   1.000
_cell.angle_alpha   90.00
_cell.angle_beta   90.00
_cell.angle_gamma   90.00
#
_symmetry.space_group_name_H-M   'P 1'
#
loop_
_entity.id
_entity.type
_entity.pdbx_description
1 polymer ?
#
loop_
_entity_poly.entity_id
_entity_poly.type
_entity_poly.pdbx_seq_one_letter_code
_entity_poly.pdbx_strand_id
1 'polypeptide(L)'
;MRPRKTKHDQQTINAFKQHKLLTIVALCSLLQLSIATVRRRLKEWGALSSYNKSGKYYTLPLIAEFNKQGLWKHEGVFFSKHGTLKNTVIHLVQISKRGLSNSELEEILGVNTNSYLPQYKQLAGVRREKHNKEVVYFSADEELYRRQKQNRFPPVPTVLKLPPDAISIIVLVELIKHPGSTPAELSDMLQREGYKIGADMIDNLLEHHGLKKKPNMSE
;
A
#
# COMPACT_ATOMS: atom_id res chain seq x y z
N MET A 1 31.56 27.05 -26.64
CA MET A 1 30.71 25.84 -26.54
C MET A 1 30.97 24.99 -27.79
N ARG A 2 31.51 23.77 -27.67
CA ARG A 2 31.82 22.93 -28.87
C ARG A 2 30.53 22.61 -29.65
N PRO A 3 30.54 22.67 -30.99
CA PRO A 3 29.36 22.40 -31.80
C PRO A 3 28.85 20.97 -31.59
N ARG A 4 27.52 20.83 -31.51
CA ARG A 4 26.84 19.57 -31.25
C ARG A 4 27.00 18.64 -32.46
N LYS A 5 27.63 17.46 -32.27
CA LYS A 5 27.72 16.43 -33.31
C LYS A 5 26.38 15.69 -33.44
N THR A 6 25.45 16.24 -34.22
CA THR A 6 24.07 15.72 -34.44
C THR A 6 24.03 14.35 -35.11
N LYS A 7 25.02 14.00 -35.93
CA LYS A 7 25.09 12.70 -36.63
C LYS A 7 25.16 11.49 -35.67
N HIS A 8 26.00 11.58 -34.63
CA HIS A 8 26.13 10.51 -33.64
C HIS A 8 24.89 10.37 -32.75
N ASP A 9 24.18 11.48 -32.49
CA ASP A 9 22.90 11.45 -31.76
C ASP A 9 21.87 10.63 -32.56
N GLN A 10 21.70 10.91 -33.86
CA GLN A 10 20.76 10.18 -34.71
C GLN A 10 21.11 8.69 -34.83
N GLN A 11 22.40 8.36 -34.98
CA GLN A 11 22.85 6.98 -35.02
C GLN A 11 22.53 6.24 -33.70
N THR A 12 22.74 6.90 -32.57
CA THR A 12 22.45 6.32 -31.25
C THR A 12 20.95 6.11 -31.04
N ILE A 13 20.12 7.06 -31.48
CA ILE A 13 18.65 6.93 -31.44
C ILE A 13 18.20 5.75 -32.32
N ASN A 14 18.78 5.58 -33.51
CA ASN A 14 18.47 4.45 -34.38
C ASN A 14 18.90 3.11 -33.74
N ALA A 15 20.07 3.08 -33.08
CA ALA A 15 20.53 1.89 -32.35
C ALA A 15 19.57 1.52 -31.21
N PHE A 16 19.03 2.51 -30.49
CA PHE A 16 17.96 2.27 -29.52
C PHE A 16 16.71 1.68 -30.16
N LYS A 17 16.27 2.19 -31.32
CA LYS A 17 15.09 1.64 -32.02
C LYS A 17 15.28 0.18 -32.45
N GLN A 18 16.51 -0.20 -32.81
CA GLN A 18 16.83 -1.57 -33.22
C GLN A 18 16.96 -2.54 -32.05
N HIS A 19 17.72 -2.16 -31.01
CA HIS A 19 18.09 -3.07 -29.93
C HIS A 19 17.23 -2.92 -28.68
N LYS A 20 16.42 -1.86 -28.59
CA LYS A 20 15.61 -1.42 -27.44
C LYS A 20 16.39 -1.04 -26.17
N LEU A 21 17.45 -1.79 -25.86
CA LEU A 21 18.31 -1.66 -24.68
C LEU A 21 19.76 -1.43 -25.10
N LEU A 22 20.42 -0.46 -24.48
CA LEU A 22 21.87 -0.23 -24.66
C LEU A 22 22.58 -0.10 -23.31
N THR A 23 23.85 -0.50 -23.26
CA THR A 23 24.70 -0.31 -22.08
C THR A 23 25.47 1.00 -22.18
N ILE A 24 25.98 1.50 -21.05
CA ILE A 24 26.81 2.71 -21.05
C ILE A 24 28.06 2.58 -21.94
N VAL A 25 28.65 1.39 -22.02
CA VAL A 25 29.84 1.12 -22.85
C VAL A 25 29.49 1.25 -24.33
N ALA A 26 28.42 0.60 -24.78
CA ALA A 26 27.95 0.71 -26.17
C ALA A 26 27.62 2.16 -26.55
N LEU A 27 26.99 2.91 -25.63
CA LEU A 27 26.67 4.32 -25.84
C LEU A 27 27.91 5.21 -25.93
N CYS A 28 28.96 4.94 -25.14
CA CYS A 28 30.24 5.65 -25.27
C CYS A 28 30.89 5.40 -26.63
N SER A 29 30.84 4.16 -27.13
CA SER A 29 31.36 3.81 -28.46
C SER A 29 30.57 4.48 -29.59
N LEU A 30 29.24 4.49 -29.53
CA LEU A 30 28.37 5.10 -30.54
C LEU A 30 28.51 6.63 -30.59
N LEU A 31 28.58 7.26 -29.42
CA LEU A 31 28.68 8.72 -29.31
C LEU A 31 30.12 9.25 -29.42
N GLN A 32 31.11 8.38 -29.23
CA GLN A 32 32.54 8.71 -29.11
C GLN A 32 32.80 9.75 -28.01
N LEU A 33 32.24 9.50 -26.82
CA LEU A 33 32.28 10.42 -25.69
C LEU A 33 32.64 9.72 -24.39
N SER A 34 33.10 10.51 -23.42
CA SER A 34 33.29 10.04 -22.06
C SER A 34 31.96 9.66 -21.41
N ILE A 35 32.01 8.72 -20.46
CA ILE A 35 30.85 8.26 -19.67
C ILE A 35 30.07 9.44 -19.07
N ALA A 36 30.77 10.43 -18.52
CA ALA A 36 30.14 11.61 -17.93
C ALA A 36 29.30 12.40 -18.95
N THR A 37 29.83 12.57 -20.16
CA THR A 37 29.11 13.29 -21.24
C THR A 37 27.94 12.47 -21.77
N VAL A 38 28.09 11.14 -21.90
CA VAL A 38 27.00 10.25 -22.31
C VAL A 38 25.86 10.29 -21.29
N ARG A 39 26.16 10.24 -19.98
CA ARG A 39 25.14 10.37 -18.93
C ARG A 39 24.39 11.70 -19.01
N ARG A 40 25.08 12.80 -19.31
CA ARG A 40 24.43 14.10 -19.54
C ARG A 40 23.48 14.05 -20.75
N ARG A 41 23.92 13.46 -21.87
CA ARG A 41 23.06 13.29 -23.06
C ARG A 41 21.84 12.41 -22.78
N LEU A 42 22.03 11.29 -22.08
CA LEU A 42 20.93 10.42 -21.68
C LEU A 42 19.89 11.17 -20.84
N LYS A 43 20.33 12.04 -19.92
CA LYS A 43 19.43 12.90 -19.15
C LYS A 43 18.68 13.89 -20.04
N GLU A 44 19.35 14.53 -20.99
CA GLU A 44 18.72 15.44 -21.97
C GLU A 44 17.67 14.71 -22.83
N TRP A 45 17.89 13.44 -23.15
CA TRP A 45 16.93 12.60 -23.90
C TRP A 45 15.83 11.99 -23.03
N GLY A 46 15.85 12.20 -21.72
CA GLY A 46 14.93 11.55 -20.79
C GLY A 46 15.07 10.03 -20.75
N ALA A 47 16.25 9.49 -21.09
CA ALA A 47 16.49 8.06 -21.10
C ALA A 47 16.34 7.46 -19.69
N LEU A 48 15.76 6.27 -19.63
CA LEU A 48 15.48 5.53 -18.41
C LEU A 48 16.56 4.49 -18.18
N SER A 49 16.94 4.29 -16.92
CA SER A 49 17.87 3.23 -16.52
C SER A 49 17.12 2.06 -15.88
N SER A 50 17.68 0.87 -16.03
CA SER A 50 17.10 -0.35 -15.47
C SER A 50 17.16 -0.33 -13.94
N TYR A 51 16.03 -0.57 -13.27
CA TYR A 51 16.00 -0.56 -11.80
C TYR A 51 16.46 -1.88 -11.16
N ASN A 52 16.41 -3.00 -11.90
CA ASN A 52 16.74 -4.34 -11.38
C ASN A 52 18.18 -4.80 -11.71
N LYS A 53 18.90 -4.11 -12.60
CA LYS A 53 20.27 -4.43 -13.03
C LYS A 53 21.25 -3.31 -12.66
N SER A 54 21.06 -2.68 -11.50
CA SER A 54 21.94 -1.61 -11.00
C SER A 54 22.17 -0.45 -11.99
N GLY A 55 21.16 -0.11 -12.80
CA GLY A 55 21.26 0.95 -13.81
C GLY A 55 22.20 0.63 -14.99
N LYS A 56 22.49 -0.66 -15.25
CA LYS A 56 23.39 -1.10 -16.33
C LYS A 56 22.83 -0.85 -17.74
N TYR A 57 21.51 -0.99 -17.89
CA TYR A 57 20.84 -0.87 -19.19
C TYR A 57 20.04 0.43 -19.26
N TYR A 58 19.99 1.00 -20.45
CA TYR A 58 19.27 2.21 -20.77
C TYR A 58 18.28 1.97 -21.91
N THR A 59 17.19 2.73 -21.90
CA THR A 59 16.18 2.77 -22.97
C THR A 59 15.60 4.18 -23.11
N LEU A 60 14.99 4.49 -24.24
CA LEU A 60 14.26 5.75 -24.43
C LEU A 60 12.78 5.55 -24.08
N PRO A 61 12.10 6.51 -23.42
CA PRO A 61 10.70 6.38 -23.04
C PRO A 61 9.76 6.04 -24.19
N LEU A 62 10.04 6.54 -25.40
CA LEU A 62 9.25 6.31 -26.61
C LEU A 62 9.26 4.85 -27.09
N ILE A 63 10.28 4.08 -26.71
CA ILE A 63 10.49 2.69 -27.15
C ILE A 63 9.91 1.70 -26.13
N ALA A 64 9.78 2.13 -24.88
CA ALA A 64 9.38 1.29 -23.78
C ALA A 64 7.86 1.05 -23.76
N GLU A 65 7.46 -0.22 -23.72
CA GLU A 65 6.06 -0.67 -23.74
C GLU A 65 5.52 -0.80 -22.30
N PHE A 66 5.28 0.32 -21.66
CA PHE A 66 4.84 0.33 -20.26
C PHE A 66 3.41 -0.15 -20.06
N ASN A 67 3.20 -0.93 -19.01
CA ASN A 67 1.89 -1.33 -18.54
C ASN A 67 1.15 -0.17 -17.82
N LYS A 68 -0.06 -0.46 -17.33
CA LYS A 68 -0.92 0.50 -16.61
C LYS A 68 -0.27 1.08 -15.34
N GLN A 69 0.69 0.36 -14.74
CA GLN A 69 1.43 0.79 -13.54
C GLN A 69 2.73 1.55 -13.91
N GLY A 70 2.97 1.81 -15.19
CA GLY A 70 4.17 2.51 -15.65
C GLY A 70 5.43 1.66 -15.64
N LEU A 71 5.31 0.32 -15.61
CA LEU A 71 6.41 -0.63 -15.61
C LEU A 71 6.55 -1.31 -16.97
N TRP A 72 7.80 -1.50 -17.40
CA TRP A 72 8.11 -2.28 -18.59
C TRP A 72 9.16 -3.33 -18.24
N LYS A 73 8.86 -4.59 -18.53
CA LYS A 73 9.75 -5.73 -18.33
C LYS A 73 10.13 -6.26 -19.72
N HIS A 74 11.41 -6.23 -20.07
CA HIS A 74 11.91 -6.67 -21.38
C HIS A 74 13.21 -7.45 -21.21
N GLU A 75 13.23 -8.70 -21.65
CA GLU A 75 14.41 -9.59 -21.60
C GLU A 75 15.06 -9.68 -20.20
N GLY A 76 14.24 -9.72 -19.14
CA GLY A 76 14.73 -9.76 -17.75
C GLY A 76 15.33 -8.43 -17.25
N VAL A 77 15.17 -7.34 -17.99
CA VAL A 77 15.55 -5.98 -17.62
C VAL A 77 14.30 -5.14 -17.40
N PHE A 78 14.22 -4.45 -16.27
CA PHE A 78 13.01 -3.77 -15.85
C PHE A 78 13.19 -2.26 -15.77
N PHE A 79 12.21 -1.54 -16.29
CA PHE A 79 12.17 -0.09 -16.38
C PHE A 79 10.88 0.46 -15.78
N SER A 80 10.96 1.71 -15.32
CA SER A 80 9.83 2.45 -14.79
C SER A 80 9.77 3.83 -15.42
N LYS A 81 8.57 4.29 -15.78
CA LYS A 81 8.34 5.69 -16.20
C LYS A 81 8.77 6.70 -15.13
N HIS A 82 8.78 6.28 -13.87
CA HIS A 82 9.16 7.09 -12.71
C HIS A 82 10.68 7.10 -12.46
N GLY A 83 11.46 6.44 -13.34
CA GLY A 83 12.91 6.38 -13.28
C GLY A 83 13.41 5.35 -12.27
N THR A 84 13.73 5.79 -11.06
CA THR A 84 14.38 4.93 -10.05
C THR A 84 13.40 4.00 -9.36
N LEU A 85 13.90 2.90 -8.77
CA LEU A 85 13.10 1.98 -7.94
C LEU A 85 12.38 2.74 -6.82
N LYS A 86 13.09 3.65 -6.15
CA LYS A 86 12.55 4.50 -5.09
C LYS A 86 11.31 5.29 -5.56
N ASN A 87 11.44 6.03 -6.65
CA ASN A 87 10.34 6.86 -7.17
C ASN A 87 9.17 6.00 -7.65
N THR A 88 9.47 4.83 -8.18
CA THR A 88 8.46 3.85 -8.61
C THR A 88 7.64 3.36 -7.42
N VAL A 89 8.30 3.00 -6.32
CA VAL A 89 7.62 2.56 -5.09
C VAL A 89 6.76 3.67 -4.51
N ILE A 90 7.27 4.91 -4.48
CA ILE A 90 6.48 6.09 -4.04
C ILE A 90 5.22 6.22 -4.90
N HIS A 91 5.35 6.17 -6.22
CA HIS A 91 4.21 6.27 -7.12
C HIS A 91 3.20 5.14 -6.92
N LEU A 92 3.66 3.88 -6.84
CA LEU A 92 2.80 2.71 -6.63
C LEU A 92 2.02 2.82 -5.32
N VAL A 93 2.67 3.28 -4.24
CA VAL A 93 2.01 3.50 -2.96
C VAL A 93 0.98 4.62 -3.06
N GLN A 94 1.27 5.71 -3.77
CA GLN A 94 0.32 6.83 -3.95
C GLN A 94 -0.94 6.44 -4.71
N ILE A 95 -0.83 5.59 -5.75
CA ILE A 95 -2.00 5.15 -6.53
C ILE A 95 -2.75 3.96 -5.87
N SER A 96 -2.17 3.32 -4.86
CA SER A 96 -2.80 2.20 -4.17
C SER A 96 -3.97 2.66 -3.32
N LYS A 97 -5.07 1.91 -3.35
CA LYS A 97 -6.24 2.14 -2.49
C LYS A 97 -6.01 1.75 -1.04
N ARG A 98 -5.03 0.89 -0.74
CA ARG A 98 -4.82 0.28 0.59
C ARG A 98 -3.36 0.28 1.05
N GLY A 99 -2.53 1.15 0.47
CA GLY A 99 -1.07 1.05 0.61
C GLY A 99 -0.54 -0.23 -0.02
N LEU A 100 0.74 -0.54 0.17
CA LEU A 100 1.36 -1.76 -0.34
C LEU A 100 2.33 -2.34 0.69
N SER A 101 2.27 -3.65 0.87
CA SER A 101 3.29 -4.41 1.61
C SER A 101 4.55 -4.64 0.80
N ASN A 102 5.62 -5.09 1.46
CA ASN A 102 6.81 -5.56 0.75
C ASN A 102 6.51 -6.72 -0.22
N SER A 103 5.66 -7.66 0.17
CA SER A 103 5.31 -8.82 -0.66
C SER A 103 4.55 -8.36 -1.92
N GLU A 104 3.57 -7.47 -1.77
CA GLU A 104 2.82 -6.90 -2.89
C GLU A 104 3.73 -6.06 -3.81
N LEU A 105 4.66 -5.29 -3.24
CA LEU A 105 5.65 -4.54 -4.03
C LEU A 105 6.59 -5.46 -4.81
N GLU A 106 7.05 -6.55 -4.20
CA GLU A 106 7.90 -7.55 -4.85
C GLU A 106 7.19 -8.24 -6.01
N GLU A 107 5.91 -8.60 -5.84
CA GLU A 107 5.08 -9.17 -6.91
C GLU A 107 4.94 -8.21 -8.11
N ILE A 108 4.65 -6.94 -7.83
CA ILE A 108 4.49 -5.91 -8.87
C ILE A 108 5.84 -5.64 -9.59
N LEU A 109 6.89 -5.37 -8.81
CA LEU A 109 8.19 -4.94 -9.32
C LEU A 109 9.03 -6.10 -9.87
N GLY A 110 8.74 -7.34 -9.46
CA GLY A 110 9.54 -8.52 -9.81
C GLY A 110 10.95 -8.52 -9.23
N VAL A 111 11.21 -7.72 -8.19
CA VAL A 111 12.47 -7.67 -7.46
C VAL A 111 12.20 -7.64 -5.97
N ASN A 112 13.07 -8.32 -5.21
CA ASN A 112 12.95 -8.35 -3.76
C ASN A 112 13.14 -6.94 -3.18
N THR A 113 12.08 -6.33 -2.67
CA THR A 113 12.15 -4.97 -2.11
C THR A 113 12.74 -4.93 -0.71
N ASN A 114 12.77 -6.06 0.00
CA ASN A 114 13.34 -6.16 1.35
C ASN A 114 14.84 -5.89 1.36
N SER A 115 15.57 -6.14 0.28
CA SER A 115 17.00 -5.79 0.18
C SER A 115 17.26 -4.31 -0.11
N TYR A 116 16.32 -3.62 -0.77
CA TYR A 116 16.54 -2.25 -1.26
C TYR A 116 15.87 -1.16 -0.40
N LEU A 117 14.62 -1.38 0.01
CA LEU A 117 13.85 -0.36 0.73
C LEU A 117 14.40 0.01 2.10
N PRO A 118 14.94 -0.94 2.91
CA PRO A 118 15.54 -0.60 4.20
C PRO A 118 16.77 0.30 4.11
N GLN A 119 17.46 0.33 2.96
CA GLN A 119 18.63 1.20 2.76
C GLN A 119 18.24 2.69 2.73
N TYR A 120 16.98 2.99 2.39
CA TYR A 120 16.46 4.35 2.42
C TYR A 120 15.95 4.66 3.83
N LYS A 121 16.75 5.36 4.63
CA LYS A 121 16.37 5.83 5.98
C LYS A 121 15.00 6.53 5.99
N GLN A 122 14.69 7.29 4.94
CA GLN A 122 13.37 7.85 4.68
C GLN A 122 13.07 7.83 3.17
N LEU A 123 11.88 7.32 2.83
CA LEU A 123 11.28 7.47 1.51
C LEU A 123 10.35 8.69 1.58
N ALA A 124 10.85 9.87 1.20
CA ALA A 124 10.04 11.08 1.16
C ALA A 124 8.74 10.82 0.38
N GLY A 125 7.59 11.17 0.97
CA GLY A 125 6.27 10.90 0.40
C GLY A 125 5.61 9.58 0.81
N VAL A 126 6.31 8.72 1.57
CA VAL A 126 5.78 7.42 2.04
C VAL A 126 5.99 7.25 3.54
N ARG A 127 4.94 6.82 4.24
CA ARG A 127 4.96 6.40 5.65
C ARG A 127 5.11 4.88 5.72
N ARG A 128 6.07 4.40 6.50
CA ARG A 128 6.30 2.97 6.75
C ARG A 128 5.71 2.57 8.10
N GLU A 129 4.85 1.56 8.12
CA GLU A 129 4.29 0.98 9.33
C GLU A 129 4.54 -0.52 9.39
N LYS A 130 4.80 -1.04 10.59
CA LYS A 130 4.94 -2.47 10.84
C LYS A 130 3.62 -2.98 11.42
N HIS A 131 2.99 -3.92 10.73
CA HIS A 131 1.79 -4.61 11.18
C HIS A 131 2.12 -6.09 11.33
N ASN A 132 2.19 -6.58 12.58
CA ASN A 132 2.63 -7.93 12.90
C ASN A 132 4.01 -8.25 12.30
N LYS A 133 4.06 -9.21 11.35
CA LYS A 133 5.28 -9.65 10.65
C LYS A 133 5.51 -8.92 9.32
N GLU A 134 4.57 -8.08 8.89
CA GLU A 134 4.63 -7.42 7.58
C GLU A 134 4.90 -5.92 7.72
N VAL A 135 5.68 -5.38 6.79
CA VAL A 135 5.89 -3.94 6.64
C VAL A 135 4.99 -3.45 5.52
N VAL A 136 4.20 -2.42 5.82
CA VAL A 136 3.29 -1.78 4.89
C VAL A 136 3.72 -0.33 4.67
N TYR A 137 3.67 0.10 3.41
CA TYR A 137 3.96 1.43 2.96
C TYR A 137 2.66 2.14 2.58
N PHE A 138 2.45 3.30 3.18
CA PHE A 138 1.31 4.18 2.95
C PHE A 138 1.79 5.53 2.41
N SER A 139 0.89 6.32 1.85
CA SER A 139 1.19 7.71 1.50
C SER A 139 1.57 8.51 2.75
N ALA A 140 2.45 9.49 2.60
CA ALA A 140 2.70 10.49 3.64
C ALA A 140 1.63 11.60 3.70
N ASP A 141 0.80 11.73 2.65
CA ASP A 141 -0.37 12.60 2.65
C ASP A 141 -1.43 12.08 3.63
N GLU A 142 -1.88 12.91 4.57
CA GLU A 142 -2.67 12.47 5.72
C GLU A 142 -4.07 11.95 5.33
N GLU A 143 -4.73 12.59 4.35
CA GLU A 143 -6.05 12.14 3.87
C GLU A 143 -5.94 10.82 3.11
N LEU A 144 -4.97 10.70 2.20
CA LEU A 144 -4.72 9.46 1.48
C LEU A 144 -4.27 8.35 2.44
N TYR A 145 -3.41 8.67 3.40
CA TYR A 145 -2.99 7.75 4.45
C TYR A 145 -4.18 7.17 5.21
N ARG A 146 -5.07 8.02 5.74
CA ARG A 146 -6.26 7.57 6.48
C ARG A 146 -7.14 6.64 5.64
N ARG A 147 -7.40 7.02 4.38
CA ARG A 147 -8.18 6.19 3.43
C ARG A 147 -7.51 4.85 3.16
N GLN A 148 -6.21 4.85 2.88
CA GLN A 148 -5.46 3.62 2.63
C GLN A 148 -5.45 2.69 3.83
N LYS A 149 -5.22 3.24 5.02
CA LYS A 149 -5.19 2.49 6.27
C LYS A 149 -6.56 1.90 6.60
N GLN A 150 -7.63 2.68 6.46
CA GLN A 150 -9.00 2.18 6.63
C GLN A 150 -9.36 1.11 5.60
N ASN A 151 -8.92 1.23 4.35
CA ASN A 151 -9.19 0.20 3.34
C ASN A 151 -8.39 -1.09 3.54
N ARG A 152 -7.18 -1.00 4.14
CA ARG A 152 -6.36 -2.18 4.45
C ARG A 152 -6.81 -2.86 5.73
N PHE A 153 -7.11 -2.07 6.74
CA PHE A 153 -7.58 -2.49 8.06
C PHE A 153 -8.93 -1.82 8.30
N PRO A 154 -9.99 -2.30 7.64
CA PRO A 154 -11.32 -1.79 7.92
C PRO A 154 -11.58 -1.96 9.41
N PRO A 155 -12.23 -0.98 10.07
CA PRO A 155 -12.69 -1.19 11.43
C PRO A 155 -13.49 -2.48 11.40
N VAL A 156 -13.09 -3.44 12.26
CA VAL A 156 -13.89 -4.64 12.47
C VAL A 156 -15.29 -4.13 12.76
N PRO A 157 -16.34 -4.55 12.01
CA PRO A 157 -17.70 -4.25 12.40
C PRO A 157 -17.78 -4.59 13.88
N THR A 158 -18.30 -3.70 14.71
CA THR A 158 -18.48 -3.99 16.13
C THR A 158 -19.32 -5.25 16.20
N VAL A 159 -18.69 -6.43 16.22
CA VAL A 159 -19.31 -7.66 16.64
C VAL A 159 -19.69 -7.29 18.05
N LEU A 160 -20.99 -7.06 18.25
CA LEU A 160 -21.58 -6.73 19.54
C LEU A 160 -20.80 -7.55 20.57
N LYS A 161 -20.11 -6.87 21.50
CA LYS A 161 -19.32 -7.59 22.50
C LYS A 161 -20.34 -8.29 23.40
N LEU A 162 -20.62 -9.54 23.07
CA LEU A 162 -21.52 -10.37 23.85
C LEU A 162 -20.81 -10.78 25.14
N PRO A 163 -21.53 -10.83 26.27
CA PRO A 163 -21.01 -11.47 27.46
C PRO A 163 -20.65 -12.95 27.20
N PRO A 164 -19.72 -13.53 27.96
CA PRO A 164 -19.47 -14.97 27.92
C PRO A 164 -20.75 -15.78 28.13
N ASP A 165 -20.89 -16.95 27.50
CA ASP A 165 -22.13 -17.74 27.49
C ASP A 165 -22.77 -17.95 28.87
N ALA A 166 -21.96 -18.21 29.91
CA ALA A 166 -22.46 -18.36 31.28
C ALA A 166 -23.13 -17.08 31.81
N ILE A 167 -22.54 -15.92 31.53
CA ILE A 167 -23.12 -14.62 31.92
C ILE A 167 -24.33 -14.30 31.05
N SER A 168 -24.32 -14.65 29.76
CA SER A 168 -25.48 -14.50 28.88
C SER A 168 -26.69 -15.27 29.41
N ILE A 169 -26.50 -16.52 29.87
CA ILE A 169 -27.57 -17.32 30.50
C ILE A 169 -28.09 -16.63 31.76
N ILE A 170 -27.20 -16.14 32.64
CA ILE A 170 -27.59 -15.44 33.87
C ILE A 170 -28.42 -14.18 33.54
N VAL A 171 -27.98 -13.37 32.58
CA VAL A 171 -28.71 -12.18 32.13
C VAL A 171 -30.11 -12.55 31.60
N LEU A 172 -30.21 -13.61 30.80
CA LEU A 172 -31.49 -14.08 30.25
C LEU A 172 -32.42 -14.64 31.33
N VAL A 173 -31.88 -15.39 32.30
CA VAL A 173 -32.64 -15.87 33.47
C VAL A 173 -33.17 -14.70 34.28
N GLU A 174 -32.35 -13.67 34.49
CA GLU A 174 -32.75 -12.49 35.26
C GLU A 174 -33.80 -11.65 34.51
N LEU A 175 -33.69 -11.56 33.18
CA LEU A 175 -34.72 -10.96 32.34
C LEU A 175 -36.06 -11.74 32.39
N ILE A 176 -36.03 -13.07 32.50
CA ILE A 176 -37.25 -13.89 32.63
C ILE A 176 -37.93 -13.65 33.98
N LYS A 177 -37.16 -13.54 35.07
CA LYS A 177 -37.69 -13.21 36.40
C LYS A 177 -38.23 -11.79 36.47
N HIS A 178 -37.58 -10.86 35.76
CA HIS A 178 -37.89 -9.43 35.75
C HIS A 178 -38.13 -8.93 34.32
N PRO A 179 -39.25 -9.33 33.68
CA PRO A 179 -39.53 -9.00 32.28
C PRO A 179 -39.72 -7.49 32.06
N GLY A 180 -39.91 -6.72 33.14
CA GLY A 180 -40.01 -5.26 33.15
C GLY A 180 -38.68 -4.52 32.95
N SER A 181 -37.56 -5.14 33.34
CA SER A 181 -36.33 -4.41 33.63
C SER A 181 -35.60 -3.87 32.41
N THR A 182 -34.96 -2.72 32.59
CA THR A 182 -34.06 -2.11 31.59
C THR A 182 -32.65 -2.72 31.66
N PRO A 183 -31.82 -2.62 30.60
CA PRO A 183 -30.43 -3.09 30.65
C PRO A 183 -29.61 -2.48 31.80
N ALA A 184 -29.90 -1.23 32.20
CA ALA A 184 -29.26 -0.59 33.34
C ALA A 184 -29.68 -1.23 34.68
N GLU A 185 -30.98 -1.50 34.85
CA GLU A 185 -31.49 -2.16 36.06
C GLU A 185 -30.96 -3.60 36.20
N LEU A 186 -30.93 -4.37 35.11
CA LEU A 186 -30.33 -5.71 35.09
C LEU A 186 -28.83 -5.67 35.41
N SER A 187 -28.11 -4.68 34.88
CA SER A 187 -26.70 -4.46 35.20
C SER A 187 -26.50 -4.20 36.70
N ASP A 188 -27.31 -3.33 37.30
CA ASP A 188 -27.24 -3.01 38.73
C ASP A 188 -27.56 -4.22 39.61
N MET A 189 -28.57 -5.01 39.24
CA MET A 189 -28.94 -6.23 39.95
C MET A 189 -27.81 -7.27 39.91
N LEU A 190 -27.26 -7.53 38.73
CA LEU A 190 -26.19 -8.50 38.55
C LEU A 190 -24.87 -8.05 39.21
N GLN A 191 -24.60 -6.76 39.28
CA GLN A 191 -23.45 -6.23 40.02
C GLN A 191 -23.58 -6.43 41.54
N ARG A 192 -24.80 -6.33 42.10
CA ARG A 192 -25.05 -6.66 43.52
C ARG A 192 -24.85 -8.13 43.83
N GLU A 193 -25.08 -9.01 42.86
CA GLU A 193 -24.79 -10.46 42.95
C GLU A 193 -23.32 -10.80 42.65
N GLY A 194 -22.48 -9.81 42.37
CA GLY A 194 -21.03 -9.98 42.18
C GLY A 194 -20.57 -10.13 40.72
N TYR A 195 -21.47 -10.04 39.73
CA TYR A 195 -21.12 -10.10 38.31
C TYR A 195 -20.69 -8.72 37.79
N LYS A 196 -19.51 -8.65 37.17
CA LYS A 196 -18.99 -7.42 36.55
C LYS A 196 -19.46 -7.27 35.11
N ILE A 197 -20.75 -6.98 34.91
CA ILE A 197 -21.34 -6.71 33.60
C ILE A 197 -21.85 -5.26 33.52
N GLY A 198 -21.67 -4.62 32.36
CA GLY A 198 -22.17 -3.27 32.08
C GLY A 198 -23.47 -3.30 31.27
N ALA A 199 -24.26 -2.24 31.39
CA ALA A 199 -25.54 -2.09 30.68
C ALA A 199 -25.41 -2.14 29.15
N ASP A 200 -24.29 -1.67 28.60
CA ASP A 200 -23.96 -1.73 27.17
C ASP A 200 -23.81 -3.17 26.67
N MET A 201 -23.20 -4.04 27.48
CA MET A 201 -23.02 -5.45 27.17
C MET A 201 -24.33 -6.24 27.22
N ILE A 202 -25.22 -5.88 28.16
CA ILE A 202 -26.58 -6.43 28.22
C ILE A 202 -27.41 -5.95 27.03
N ASP A 203 -27.35 -4.66 26.70
CA ASP A 203 -28.07 -4.10 25.55
C ASP A 203 -27.66 -4.75 24.22
N ASN A 204 -26.35 -4.96 24.05
CA ASN A 204 -25.77 -5.70 22.92
C ASN A 204 -26.27 -7.15 22.85
N LEU A 205 -26.38 -7.85 23.99
CA LEU A 205 -26.91 -9.21 24.05
C LEU A 205 -28.39 -9.27 23.65
N LEU A 206 -29.21 -8.35 24.17
CA LEU A 206 -30.63 -8.29 23.85
C LEU A 206 -30.86 -7.92 22.38
N GLU A 207 -30.06 -7.02 21.81
CA GLU A 207 -30.13 -6.67 20.40
C GLU A 207 -29.75 -7.84 19.51
N HIS A 208 -28.66 -8.55 19.84
CA HIS A 208 -28.19 -9.71 19.09
C HIS A 208 -29.23 -10.84 19.02
N HIS A 209 -29.99 -11.05 20.09
CA HIS A 209 -31.01 -12.09 20.18
C HIS A 209 -32.44 -11.60 19.87
N GLY A 210 -32.62 -10.35 19.45
CA GLY A 210 -33.94 -9.80 19.10
C GLY A 210 -34.90 -9.65 20.28
N LEU A 211 -34.38 -9.50 21.51
CA LEU A 211 -35.12 -9.41 22.77
C LEU A 211 -35.38 -7.97 23.24
N LYS A 212 -35.01 -6.96 22.45
CA LYS A 212 -35.36 -5.56 22.73
C LYS A 212 -36.88 -5.39 22.69
N LYS A 213 -37.46 -4.82 23.76
CA LYS A 213 -38.89 -4.50 23.81
C LYS A 213 -39.26 -3.54 22.68
N LYS A 214 -40.30 -3.88 21.92
CA LYS A 214 -40.99 -2.88 21.10
C LYS A 214 -41.78 -1.97 22.03
N PRO A 215 -41.74 -0.63 21.87
CA PRO A 215 -42.61 0.23 22.63
C PRO A 215 -44.06 -0.14 22.27
N ASN A 216 -44.84 -0.55 23.27
CA ASN A 216 -46.28 -0.70 23.09
C ASN A 216 -46.84 0.69 22.77
N MET A 217 -47.27 0.86 21.52
CA MET A 217 -48.23 1.88 21.15
C MET A 217 -49.53 1.50 21.85
N SER A 218 -49.86 2.17 22.95
CA SER A 218 -51.17 2.08 23.58
C SER A 218 -52.19 2.74 22.66
N GLU A 219 -53.22 1.99 22.26
CA GLU A 219 -54.49 2.51 21.73
C GLU A 219 -55.28 3.23 22.84
#